data_AF-W9IGL6-F1
#
_entry.id   AF-W9IGL6-F1
#
_cell.length_a   1.000
_cell.length_b   1.000
_cell.length_c   1.000
_cell.angle_alpha   90.00
_cell.angle_beta   90.00
_cell.angle_gamma   90.00
#
_symmetry.space_group_name_H-M   'P 1'
#
loop_
_entity.id
_entity.type
_entity.pdbx_description
1 polymer ?
#
loop_
_entity_poly.entity_id
_entity_poly.type
_entity_poly.pdbx_seq_one_letter_code
_entity_poly.pdbx_strand_id
1 'polypeptide(L)'
;MSGTMPLQPTFYGFIGDTTDALIIFEACLSGKLFHVPRRPHDRERQDLIKSGNIFVYEEHASGIKRWTDSISWSPSRILGNYLLYRELEKPFPPGEKKRARGRNGKSTTQSGGITKSRPRNSVPFQTGLEHGNEYTTVPSDDERHLVGSLVDSYDFKEQGLVKKTISITYQGVPHHLVSYYHVEDVKAGLLPSPVDDPRLRGVVPRTELLTGQNFRAPIEEAQHGTYLSGAYMPNMDHQYAPIGFPTHTQQPALQQQPQQQPQPQHQPQLQYQPQPQQHQPQLQYQPQQQHQPQQQYRPQPQHQPQLQYQPQALHPTAHGYPQPYGQTWW
;
A
#
# COMPACT_ATOMS: atom_id res chain seq x y z
N MET A 1 30.51 -0.61 22.79
CA MET A 1 29.46 -0.15 21.85
C MET A 1 28.34 -1.16 21.90
N SER A 2 27.22 -0.83 22.55
CA SER A 2 26.04 -1.70 22.57
C SER A 2 25.46 -1.68 21.15
N GLY A 3 25.73 -2.73 20.37
CA GLY A 3 25.14 -2.88 19.04
C GLY A 3 23.64 -3.05 19.19
N THR A 4 22.86 -2.07 18.73
CA THR A 4 21.40 -2.22 18.65
C THR A 4 21.09 -3.44 17.78
N MET A 5 20.32 -4.39 18.31
CA MET A 5 19.91 -5.58 17.57
C MET A 5 19.33 -5.18 16.20
N PRO A 6 19.68 -5.90 15.12
CA PRO A 6 19.16 -5.62 13.79
C PRO A 6 17.64 -5.77 13.80
N LEU A 7 16.95 -4.83 13.15
CA LEU A 7 15.49 -4.88 13.06
C LEU A 7 15.07 -6.11 12.25
N GLN A 8 14.01 -6.80 12.67
CA GLN A 8 13.46 -7.96 11.98
C GLN A 8 12.01 -7.67 11.55
N PRO A 9 11.52 -8.28 10.46
CA PRO A 9 10.11 -8.25 10.14
C PRO A 9 9.31 -8.95 11.25
N THR A 10 8.12 -8.43 11.52
CA THR A 10 7.17 -9.05 12.46
C THR A 10 6.68 -10.39 11.91
N PHE A 11 6.48 -10.47 10.59
CA PHE A 11 6.06 -11.69 9.90
C PHE A 11 6.60 -11.69 8.45
N TYR A 12 6.70 -12.87 7.84
CA TYR A 12 6.99 -13.03 6.42
C TYR A 12 5.84 -13.77 5.74
N GLY A 13 5.19 -13.14 4.77
CA GLY A 13 4.06 -13.70 4.04
C GLY A 13 3.20 -12.64 3.36
N PHE A 14 1.95 -12.96 3.06
CA PHE A 14 1.01 -12.07 2.38
C PHE A 14 -0.26 -11.86 3.21
N ILE A 15 -0.70 -10.61 3.32
CA ILE A 15 -1.99 -10.27 3.95
C ILE A 15 -3.06 -10.18 2.86
N GLY A 16 -3.85 -11.23 2.70
CA GLY A 16 -4.93 -11.29 1.72
C GLY A 16 -6.08 -10.38 2.13
N ASP A 17 -6.62 -10.63 3.31
CA ASP A 17 -7.83 -9.99 3.82
C ASP A 17 -7.65 -9.37 5.22
N THR A 18 -8.74 -8.80 5.74
CA THR A 18 -8.74 -8.15 7.08
C THR A 18 -8.52 -9.18 8.19
N THR A 19 -8.99 -10.42 8.02
CA THR A 19 -8.83 -11.49 9.00
C THR A 19 -7.34 -11.83 9.21
N ASP A 20 -6.57 -11.95 8.12
CA ASP A 20 -5.12 -12.15 8.16
C ASP A 20 -4.42 -11.07 8.98
N ALA A 21 -4.78 -9.80 8.73
CA ALA A 21 -4.21 -8.67 9.46
C ALA A 21 -4.55 -8.73 10.96
N LEU A 22 -5.79 -9.07 11.30
CA LEU A 22 -6.23 -9.18 12.68
C LEU A 22 -5.55 -10.33 13.43
N ILE A 23 -5.28 -11.45 12.76
CA ILE A 23 -4.48 -12.55 13.33
C ILE A 23 -3.06 -12.07 13.66
N ILE A 24 -2.44 -11.31 12.76
CA ILE A 24 -1.10 -10.75 13.00
C ILE A 24 -1.12 -9.75 14.17
N PHE A 25 -2.12 -8.86 14.27
CA PHE A 25 -2.25 -7.97 15.41
C PHE A 25 -2.45 -8.75 16.73
N GLU A 26 -3.35 -9.73 16.75
CA GLU A 26 -3.58 -10.56 17.93
C GLU A 26 -2.32 -11.32 18.35
N ALA A 27 -1.57 -11.87 17.40
CA ALA A 27 -0.31 -12.55 17.66
C ALA A 27 0.73 -11.62 18.30
N CYS A 28 0.76 -10.34 17.90
CA CYS A 28 1.61 -9.33 18.54
C CYS A 28 1.12 -8.97 19.96
N LEU A 29 -0.19 -8.79 20.15
CA LEU A 29 -0.78 -8.46 21.45
C LEU A 29 -0.70 -9.61 22.47
N SER A 30 -0.61 -10.85 21.99
CA SER A 30 -0.42 -12.05 22.81
C SER A 30 1.07 -12.44 22.99
N GLY A 31 2.00 -11.66 22.42
CA GLY A 31 3.44 -11.89 22.56
C GLY A 31 3.99 -13.07 21.75
N LYS A 32 3.21 -13.63 20.81
CA LYS A 32 3.67 -14.67 19.88
C LYS A 32 4.52 -14.09 18.75
N LEU A 33 4.17 -12.90 18.29
CA LEU A 33 4.96 -12.08 17.38
C LEU A 33 5.37 -10.78 18.09
N PHE A 34 6.35 -10.08 17.55
CA PHE A 34 6.88 -8.87 18.16
C PHE A 34 6.60 -7.63 17.32
N HIS A 35 6.14 -6.58 18.00
CA HIS A 35 6.11 -5.24 17.43
C HIS A 35 7.54 -4.78 17.11
N VAL A 36 7.71 -4.05 16.02
CA VAL A 36 8.97 -3.37 15.77
C VAL A 36 9.11 -2.16 16.69
N PRO A 37 10.22 -2.03 17.44
CA PRO A 37 10.37 -0.99 18.46
C PRO A 37 10.86 0.34 17.86
N ARG A 38 11.26 0.36 16.59
CA ARG A 38 11.87 1.52 15.93
C ARG A 38 11.75 1.42 14.42
N ARG A 39 12.09 2.51 13.74
CA ARG A 39 12.20 2.57 12.28
C ARG A 39 13.44 1.78 11.81
N PRO A 40 13.41 1.25 10.57
CA PRO A 40 14.60 0.72 9.94
C PRO A 40 15.59 1.86 9.67
N HIS A 41 16.85 1.65 10.05
CA HIS A 41 17.95 2.53 9.66
C HIS A 41 18.23 2.37 8.16
N ASP A 42 18.82 3.40 7.54
CA ASP A 42 19.09 3.41 6.10
C ASP A 42 19.85 2.16 5.63
N ARG A 43 20.82 1.69 6.43
CA ARG A 43 21.61 0.48 6.14
C ARG A 43 20.81 -0.82 6.19
N GLU A 44 19.71 -0.87 6.95
CA GLU A 44 18.87 -2.06 7.09
C GLU A 44 17.77 -2.11 6.03
N ARG A 45 17.41 -0.96 5.42
CA ARG A 45 16.25 -0.86 4.53
C ARG A 45 16.37 -1.75 3.29
N GLN A 46 17.58 -1.87 2.74
CA GLN A 46 17.80 -2.71 1.57
C GLN A 46 17.39 -4.16 1.84
N ASP A 47 17.54 -4.64 3.08
CA ASP A 47 17.18 -6.00 3.47
C ASP A 47 15.75 -6.15 4.02
N LEU A 48 15.19 -5.07 4.55
CA LEU A 48 13.88 -5.09 5.21
C LEU A 48 12.72 -4.70 4.30
N ILE A 49 12.94 -3.80 3.34
CA ILE A 49 11.88 -3.33 2.45
C ILE A 49 11.85 -4.24 1.22
N LYS A 50 11.43 -5.48 1.44
CA LYS A 50 11.37 -6.56 0.44
C LYS A 50 10.00 -7.23 0.46
N SER A 51 9.64 -7.85 -0.66
CA SER A 51 8.43 -8.66 -0.77
C SER A 51 8.34 -9.73 0.33
N GLY A 52 7.14 -9.90 0.86
CA GLY A 52 6.82 -10.79 1.98
C GLY A 52 7.00 -10.17 3.36
N ASN A 53 7.85 -9.14 3.53
CA ASN A 53 8.09 -8.59 4.86
C ASN A 53 6.88 -7.78 5.36
N ILE A 54 6.45 -8.09 6.59
CA ILE A 54 5.35 -7.45 7.28
C ILE A 54 5.85 -6.91 8.63
N PHE A 55 5.50 -5.67 8.93
CA PHE A 55 5.91 -4.96 10.14
C PHE A 55 4.69 -4.48 10.90
N VAL A 56 4.66 -4.71 12.21
CA VAL A 56 3.65 -4.16 13.11
C VAL A 56 4.32 -3.25 14.12
N TYR A 57 3.84 -2.03 14.28
CA TYR A 57 4.34 -1.12 15.32
C TYR A 57 3.19 -0.49 16.10
N GLU A 58 3.44 -0.30 17.39
CA GLU A 58 2.59 0.46 18.30
C GLU A 58 3.12 1.91 18.37
N GLU A 59 2.25 2.92 18.23
CA GLU A 59 2.69 4.31 18.13
C GLU A 59 3.41 4.82 19.40
N HIS A 60 2.91 4.50 20.61
CA HIS A 60 3.49 5.02 21.85
C HIS A 60 4.82 4.38 22.18
N ALA A 61 4.90 3.04 22.20
CA ALA A 61 6.13 2.32 22.51
C ALA A 61 7.27 2.56 21.50
N SER A 62 6.95 2.65 20.21
CA SER A 62 7.96 2.82 19.15
C SER A 62 8.28 4.28 18.82
N GLY A 63 7.38 5.22 19.16
CA GLY A 63 7.43 6.61 18.72
C GLY A 63 7.18 6.80 17.20
N ILE A 64 6.76 5.76 16.48
CA ILE A 64 6.54 5.81 15.03
C ILE A 64 5.10 6.23 14.75
N LYS A 65 4.91 7.45 14.22
CA LYS A 65 3.58 7.93 13.77
C LYS A 65 3.24 7.62 12.32
N ARG A 66 4.27 7.44 11.49
CA ARG A 66 4.16 7.21 10.04
C ARG A 66 5.34 6.38 9.59
N TRP A 67 5.13 5.26 8.91
CA TRP A 67 6.24 4.47 8.41
C TRP A 67 7.05 5.20 7.31
N THR A 68 8.38 5.04 7.31
CA THR A 68 9.28 5.64 6.32
C THR A 68 10.30 4.61 5.85
N ASP A 69 10.36 4.40 4.53
CA ASP A 69 11.11 3.31 3.87
C ASP A 69 12.00 3.79 2.70
N SER A 70 12.08 5.11 2.46
CA SER A 70 12.81 5.75 1.36
C SER A 70 12.41 5.34 -0.07
N ILE A 71 11.33 4.59 -0.25
CA ILE A 71 10.81 4.26 -1.59
C ILE A 71 9.92 5.41 -2.08
N SER A 72 10.00 5.70 -3.39
CA SER A 72 9.11 6.64 -4.06
C SER A 72 7.76 5.97 -4.32
N TRP A 73 6.74 6.34 -3.56
CA TRP A 73 5.41 5.74 -3.64
C TRP A 73 4.41 6.59 -4.42
N SER A 74 3.49 5.93 -5.11
CA SER A 74 2.28 6.54 -5.63
C SER A 74 1.44 7.20 -4.52
N PRO A 75 0.54 8.15 -4.83
CA PRO A 75 -0.55 8.50 -3.91
C PRO A 75 -1.35 7.26 -3.51
N SER A 76 -1.91 7.26 -2.29
CA SER A 76 -2.65 6.11 -1.79
C SER A 76 -3.94 5.86 -2.58
N ARG A 77 -4.35 4.60 -2.65
CA ARG A 77 -5.69 4.16 -3.06
C ARG A 77 -6.28 3.24 -2.02
N ILE A 78 -7.60 3.30 -1.87
CA ILE A 78 -8.33 2.45 -0.94
C ILE A 78 -8.63 1.13 -1.65
N LEU A 79 -8.36 0.02 -0.97
CA LEU A 79 -8.83 -1.31 -1.35
C LEU A 79 -9.35 -2.01 -0.08
N GLY A 80 -10.66 -2.18 0.01
CA GLY A 80 -11.31 -2.65 1.25
C GLY A 80 -10.92 -1.77 2.45
N ASN A 81 -10.31 -2.38 3.46
CA ASN A 81 -9.85 -1.71 4.69
C ASN A 81 -8.41 -1.16 4.61
N TYR A 82 -7.77 -1.25 3.44
CA TYR A 82 -6.36 -0.93 3.27
C TYR A 82 -6.13 0.36 2.50
N LEU A 83 -4.98 0.96 2.76
CA LEU A 83 -4.34 1.91 1.85
C LEU A 83 -3.22 1.18 1.09
N LEU A 84 -3.26 1.29 -0.24
CA LEU A 84 -2.26 0.75 -1.15
C LEU A 84 -1.40 1.83 -1.76
N TYR A 85 -0.15 1.47 -2.00
CA TYR A 85 0.87 2.25 -2.67
C TYR A 85 1.66 1.34 -3.61
N ARG A 86 2.02 1.83 -4.81
CA ARG A 86 2.89 1.12 -5.74
C ARG A 86 4.17 1.94 -5.97
N GLU A 87 5.30 1.25 -6.04
CA GLU A 87 6.60 1.87 -6.27
C GLU A 87 6.64 2.57 -7.63
N LEU A 88 7.21 3.77 -7.64
CA LEU A 88 7.40 4.59 -8.82
C LEU A 88 8.84 4.46 -9.32
N GLU A 89 9.01 4.54 -10.63
CA GLU A 89 10.33 4.56 -11.27
C GLU A 89 11.14 5.78 -10.80
N LYS A 90 10.47 6.93 -10.65
CA LYS A 90 11.07 8.19 -10.21
C LYS A 90 10.18 8.88 -9.20
N PRO A 91 10.76 9.62 -8.23
CA PRO A 91 9.98 10.51 -7.38
C PRO A 91 9.30 11.59 -8.22
N PHE A 92 8.18 12.14 -7.71
CA PHE A 92 7.54 13.30 -8.33
C PHE A 92 8.51 14.50 -8.35
N PRO A 93 8.60 15.26 -9.46
CA PRO A 93 9.42 16.46 -9.53
C PRO A 93 9.07 17.46 -8.41
N PRO A 94 10.07 18.17 -7.83
CA PRO A 94 9.80 19.21 -6.84
C PRO A 94 8.82 20.26 -7.39
N GLY A 95 7.69 20.45 -6.70
CA GLY A 95 6.70 21.50 -7.04
C GLY A 95 5.54 21.05 -7.92
N GLU A 96 5.54 19.83 -8.47
CA GLU A 96 4.41 19.34 -9.26
C GLU A 96 3.30 18.72 -8.39
N LYS A 97 2.04 19.04 -8.72
CA LYS A 97 0.88 18.41 -8.07
C LYS A 97 0.81 16.95 -8.49
N LYS A 98 0.71 16.04 -7.52
CA LYS A 98 0.55 14.58 -7.71
C LYS A 98 -0.78 14.20 -8.37
N ARG A 99 -0.96 14.57 -9.63
CA ARG A 99 -2.16 14.25 -10.42
C ARG A 99 -1.91 12.94 -11.17
N ALA A 100 -2.92 12.07 -11.18
CA ALA A 100 -2.90 10.91 -12.06
C ALA A 100 -2.79 11.39 -13.52
N ARG A 101 -2.12 10.61 -14.37
CA ARG A 101 -2.17 10.84 -15.81
C ARG A 101 -3.63 10.80 -16.24
N GLY A 102 -4.13 11.91 -16.77
CA GLY A 102 -5.44 11.92 -17.40
C GLY A 102 -5.40 10.95 -18.56
N ARG A 103 -6.43 10.11 -18.72
CA ARG A 103 -6.66 9.39 -19.97
C ARG A 103 -6.88 10.42 -21.06
N ASN A 104 -5.81 10.87 -21.71
CA ASN A 104 -5.90 11.65 -22.94
C ASN A 104 -6.29 10.70 -24.07
N GLY A 105 -7.58 10.35 -24.09
CA GLY A 105 -8.26 9.65 -25.17
C GLY A 105 -9.67 10.18 -25.24
N LYS A 106 -10.03 10.80 -26.37
CA LYS A 106 -11.36 11.31 -26.69
C LYS A 106 -12.48 10.38 -26.19
N SER A 107 -13.12 10.74 -25.08
CA SER A 107 -14.50 10.31 -24.81
C SER A 107 -15.39 11.51 -25.11
N THR A 108 -15.70 11.70 -26.38
CA THR A 108 -16.87 12.51 -26.77
C THR A 108 -18.10 11.67 -26.44
N THR A 109 -18.50 11.66 -25.18
CA THR A 109 -19.87 11.33 -24.78
C THR A 109 -20.52 12.64 -24.38
N GLN A 110 -20.97 13.40 -25.38
CA GLN A 110 -21.95 14.45 -25.17
C GLN A 110 -23.23 13.81 -24.64
N SER A 111 -23.72 14.37 -23.55
CA SER A 111 -25.05 14.17 -23.03
C SER A 111 -26.11 14.67 -24.03
N GLY A 112 -27.17 13.88 -24.20
CA GLY A 112 -28.48 14.38 -24.64
C GLY A 112 -29.08 13.68 -25.85
N GLY A 113 -30.19 12.96 -25.64
CA GLY A 113 -31.12 12.65 -26.72
C GLY A 113 -31.76 11.25 -26.67
N ILE A 114 -32.96 11.17 -26.09
CA ILE A 114 -33.91 10.08 -26.33
C ILE A 114 -34.26 10.07 -27.82
N THR A 115 -34.08 8.96 -28.54
CA THR A 115 -35.05 8.43 -29.53
C THR A 115 -34.64 7.06 -30.10
N LYS A 116 -35.60 6.12 -29.99
CA LYS A 116 -36.04 5.08 -30.94
C LYS A 116 -35.04 4.07 -31.54
N SER A 117 -35.38 2.81 -31.27
CA SER A 117 -35.00 1.53 -31.90
C SER A 117 -34.98 1.51 -33.44
N ARG A 118 -33.98 0.84 -34.06
CA ARG A 118 -34.08 -0.31 -35.01
C ARG A 118 -32.70 -0.73 -35.62
N PRO A 119 -32.56 -1.85 -36.36
CA PRO A 119 -31.67 -2.96 -35.97
C PRO A 119 -30.45 -3.22 -36.88
N ARG A 120 -29.52 -4.03 -36.32
CA ARG A 120 -28.61 -5.05 -36.89
C ARG A 120 -28.26 -4.97 -38.39
N ASN A 121 -26.96 -4.85 -38.69
CA ASN A 121 -26.32 -5.54 -39.81
C ASN A 121 -24.91 -6.05 -39.43
N SER A 122 -24.79 -7.37 -39.41
CA SER A 122 -23.59 -8.19 -39.71
C SER A 122 -22.98 -7.75 -41.05
N VAL A 123 -21.68 -7.71 -41.36
CA VAL A 123 -20.48 -8.60 -41.24
C VAL A 123 -19.31 -7.84 -41.96
N PRO A 124 -18.07 -8.33 -42.15
CA PRO A 124 -17.26 -9.31 -41.42
C PRO A 124 -15.83 -8.81 -41.09
N PHE A 125 -15.18 -9.59 -40.23
CA PHE A 125 -13.75 -9.73 -39.97
C PHE A 125 -12.85 -9.61 -41.23
N GLN A 126 -11.83 -8.76 -41.17
CA GLN A 126 -10.66 -8.81 -42.05
C GLN A 126 -9.39 -8.99 -41.21
N THR A 127 -8.75 -10.14 -41.40
CA THR A 127 -7.36 -10.45 -41.07
C THR A 127 -6.42 -9.63 -41.95
N GLY A 128 -5.47 -8.92 -41.34
CA GLY A 128 -4.42 -8.18 -42.04
C GLY A 128 -3.35 -7.64 -41.10
N LEU A 129 -2.31 -8.46 -40.91
CA LEU A 129 -0.87 -8.19 -40.69
C LEU A 129 -0.41 -6.86 -40.04
N GLU A 130 0.41 -7.07 -39.00
CA GLU A 130 1.69 -6.38 -38.71
C GLU A 130 1.67 -4.85 -38.68
N HIS A 131 1.81 -4.28 -37.48
CA HIS A 131 2.83 -3.29 -37.09
C HIS A 131 2.81 -3.21 -35.56
N GLY A 132 3.99 -3.28 -34.95
CA GLY A 132 4.18 -3.40 -33.50
C GLY A 132 3.47 -2.30 -32.72
N ASN A 133 2.36 -2.67 -32.09
CA ASN A 133 1.82 -1.90 -30.98
C ASN A 133 2.32 -2.61 -29.73
N GLU A 134 3.20 -1.93 -29.00
CA GLU A 134 3.52 -2.20 -27.61
C GLU A 134 2.21 -2.05 -26.81
N TYR A 135 1.41 -3.12 -26.79
CA TYR A 135 0.20 -3.15 -26.00
C TYR A 135 0.65 -3.10 -24.55
N THR A 136 0.46 -1.94 -23.93
CA THR A 136 0.33 -1.83 -22.48
C THR A 136 -0.75 -2.83 -22.10
N THR A 137 -0.34 -4.02 -21.67
CA THR A 137 -1.23 -5.15 -21.43
C THR A 137 -2.28 -4.69 -20.44
N VAL A 138 -3.56 -4.78 -20.82
CA VAL A 138 -4.65 -4.48 -19.89
C VAL A 138 -4.44 -5.36 -18.66
N PRO A 139 -4.29 -4.78 -17.45
CA PRO A 139 -4.01 -5.56 -16.26
C PRO A 139 -5.10 -6.60 -16.05
N SER A 140 -4.69 -7.85 -15.79
CA SER A 140 -5.60 -8.94 -15.45
C SER A 140 -6.47 -8.54 -14.25
N ASP A 141 -7.67 -9.11 -14.15
CA ASP A 141 -8.53 -8.91 -12.97
C ASP A 141 -7.82 -9.35 -11.68
N ASP A 142 -6.93 -10.37 -11.75
CA ASP A 142 -6.10 -10.80 -10.63
C ASP A 142 -5.12 -9.71 -10.15
N GLU A 143 -4.54 -8.95 -11.07
CA GLU A 143 -3.65 -7.84 -10.70
C GLU A 143 -4.44 -6.73 -10.03
N ARG A 144 -5.65 -6.44 -10.51
CA ARG A 144 -6.55 -5.45 -9.90
C ARG A 144 -6.97 -5.81 -8.48
N HIS A 145 -7.12 -7.09 -8.16
CA HIS A 145 -7.36 -7.52 -6.78
C HIS A 145 -6.18 -7.25 -5.84
N LEU A 146 -4.96 -7.15 -6.38
CA LEU A 146 -3.76 -6.89 -5.59
C LEU A 146 -3.44 -5.39 -5.51
N VAL A 147 -3.49 -4.66 -6.62
CA VAL A 147 -3.11 -3.23 -6.67
C VAL A 147 -4.30 -2.27 -6.64
N GLY A 148 -5.53 -2.77 -6.65
CA GLY A 148 -6.75 -1.96 -6.74
C GLY A 148 -6.77 -1.14 -8.02
N SER A 149 -7.03 0.17 -7.89
CA SER A 149 -7.06 1.09 -9.03
C SER A 149 -5.66 1.59 -9.48
N LEU A 150 -4.55 1.10 -8.90
CA LEU A 150 -3.18 1.54 -9.20
C LEU A 150 -2.56 0.78 -10.38
N VAL A 151 -3.25 0.81 -11.51
CA VAL A 151 -2.88 0.04 -12.71
C VAL A 151 -2.13 0.86 -13.77
N ASP A 152 -2.65 2.03 -14.16
CA ASP A 152 -2.16 2.82 -15.30
C ASP A 152 -1.98 4.31 -14.97
N SER A 153 -2.20 4.70 -13.71
CA SER A 153 -2.35 6.10 -13.32
C SER A 153 -1.03 6.89 -13.16
N TYR A 154 0.11 6.19 -13.05
CA TYR A 154 1.43 6.76 -12.76
C TYR A 154 2.54 5.96 -13.46
N ASP A 155 3.76 6.53 -13.48
CA ASP A 155 4.98 5.83 -13.90
C ASP A 155 5.45 4.85 -12.83
N PHE A 156 4.75 3.73 -12.75
CA PHE A 156 5.13 2.64 -11.86
C PHE A 156 6.43 2.01 -12.35
N LYS A 157 7.28 1.63 -11.41
CA LYS A 157 8.46 0.82 -11.69
C LYS A 157 8.01 -0.57 -12.18
N GLU A 158 8.70 -1.09 -13.19
CA GLU A 158 8.46 -2.46 -13.65
C GLU A 158 8.78 -3.46 -12.54
N GLN A 159 7.86 -4.40 -12.28
CA GLN A 159 7.93 -5.31 -11.12
C GLN A 159 8.12 -4.55 -9.78
N GLY A 160 7.62 -3.31 -9.71
CA GLY A 160 7.75 -2.47 -8.53
C GLY A 160 7.06 -3.07 -7.30
N LEU A 161 7.59 -2.73 -6.13
CA LEU A 161 7.02 -3.20 -4.87
C LEU A 161 5.63 -2.59 -4.64
N VAL A 162 4.74 -3.34 -4.00
CA VAL A 162 3.48 -2.85 -3.46
C VAL A 162 3.59 -2.76 -1.95
N LYS A 163 3.11 -1.65 -1.39
CA LYS A 163 2.93 -1.48 0.06
C LYS A 163 1.45 -1.43 0.39
N LYS A 164 1.02 -2.28 1.32
CA LYS A 164 -0.35 -2.37 1.85
C LYS A 164 -0.34 -2.07 3.34
N THR A 165 -1.18 -1.14 3.77
CA THR A 165 -1.23 -0.70 5.17
C THR A 165 -2.64 -0.72 5.72
N ILE A 166 -2.78 -1.09 7.00
CA ILE A 166 -4.01 -1.02 7.80
C ILE A 166 -3.64 -0.57 9.21
N SER A 167 -4.60 -0.02 9.94
CA SER A 167 -4.39 0.44 11.31
C SER A 167 -5.59 0.08 12.17
N ILE A 168 -5.31 -0.19 13.43
CA ILE A 168 -6.31 -0.47 14.46
C ILE A 168 -6.01 0.40 15.68
N THR A 169 -6.97 0.48 16.60
CA THR A 169 -6.77 1.04 17.93
C THR A 169 -7.08 -0.02 18.97
N TYR A 170 -6.16 -0.22 19.91
CA TYR A 170 -6.30 -1.15 21.01
C TYR A 170 -5.92 -0.43 22.31
N GLN A 171 -6.79 -0.48 23.33
CA GLN A 171 -6.61 0.25 24.60
C GLN A 171 -6.28 1.75 24.41
N GLY A 172 -6.88 2.38 23.40
CA GLY A 172 -6.64 3.79 23.07
C GLY A 172 -5.31 4.08 22.36
N VAL A 173 -4.49 3.07 22.08
CA VAL A 173 -3.22 3.21 21.38
C VAL A 173 -3.35 2.75 19.92
N PRO A 174 -2.88 3.54 18.94
CA PRO A 174 -2.81 3.12 17.55
C PRO A 174 -1.74 2.04 17.31
N HIS A 175 -2.13 0.98 16.62
CA HIS A 175 -1.21 -0.01 16.06
C HIS A 175 -1.34 -0.01 14.53
N HIS A 176 -0.21 -0.17 13.87
CA HIS A 176 -0.13 -0.07 12.41
C HIS A 176 0.55 -1.32 11.86
N LEU A 177 0.00 -1.85 10.77
CA LEU A 177 0.60 -2.92 9.98
C LEU A 177 1.02 -2.36 8.63
N VAL A 178 2.25 -2.67 8.23
CA VAL A 178 2.81 -2.35 6.92
C VAL A 178 3.30 -3.64 6.27
N SER A 179 2.73 -4.00 5.13
CA SER A 179 3.05 -5.20 4.36
C SER A 179 3.64 -4.80 3.00
N TYR A 180 4.69 -5.51 2.58
CA TYR A 180 5.32 -5.37 1.27
C TYR A 180 5.18 -6.65 0.46
N TYR A 181 4.90 -6.54 -0.84
CA TYR A 181 4.88 -7.69 -1.73
C TYR A 181 5.09 -7.27 -3.20
N HIS A 182 5.62 -8.18 -4.01
CA HIS A 182 5.49 -8.14 -5.45
C HIS A 182 4.23 -8.87 -5.88
N VAL A 183 3.57 -8.36 -6.92
CA VAL A 183 2.34 -8.96 -7.47
C VAL A 183 2.61 -10.39 -7.94
N GLU A 184 3.79 -10.60 -8.53
CA GLU A 184 4.26 -11.85 -9.10
C GLU A 184 4.45 -12.91 -8.01
N ASP A 185 5.03 -12.55 -6.87
CA ASP A 185 5.25 -13.49 -5.75
C ASP A 185 3.92 -13.99 -5.16
N VAL A 186 2.90 -13.12 -5.11
CA VAL A 186 1.56 -13.48 -4.65
C VAL A 186 0.88 -14.39 -5.68
N LYS A 187 0.93 -14.03 -6.97
CA LYS A 187 0.34 -14.83 -8.06
C LYS A 187 0.99 -16.20 -8.20
N ALA A 188 2.29 -16.30 -7.92
CA ALA A 188 3.03 -17.56 -7.92
C ALA A 188 2.81 -18.39 -6.64
N GLY A 189 2.06 -17.88 -5.65
CA GLY A 189 1.81 -18.59 -4.39
C GLY A 189 3.06 -18.75 -3.51
N LEU A 190 4.06 -17.87 -3.66
CA LEU A 190 5.34 -17.96 -2.94
C LEU A 190 5.27 -17.39 -1.52
N LEU A 191 4.26 -16.56 -1.24
CA LEU A 191 4.10 -15.89 0.04
C LEU A 191 3.02 -16.60 0.88
N PRO A 192 3.36 -17.17 2.04
CA PRO A 192 2.39 -17.86 2.89
C PRO A 192 1.36 -16.90 3.49
N SER A 193 0.14 -17.37 3.70
CA SER A 193 -0.88 -16.64 4.46
C SER A 193 -0.67 -16.81 5.98
N PRO A 194 -0.92 -15.78 6.81
CA PRO A 194 -0.92 -15.91 8.26
C PRO A 194 -1.82 -17.02 8.81
N VAL A 195 -2.97 -17.28 8.18
CA VAL A 195 -3.87 -18.37 8.62
C VAL A 195 -3.25 -19.76 8.48
N ASP A 196 -2.33 -19.94 7.53
CA ASP A 196 -1.67 -21.21 7.25
C ASP A 196 -0.37 -21.39 8.07
N ASP A 197 0.13 -20.34 8.74
CA ASP A 197 1.37 -20.41 9.50
C ASP A 197 1.21 -21.25 10.79
N PRO A 198 2.00 -22.33 10.99
CA PRO A 198 1.89 -23.18 12.17
C PRO A 198 2.07 -22.45 13.51
N ARG A 199 2.83 -21.35 13.56
CA ARG A 199 3.07 -20.55 14.77
C ARG A 199 1.83 -19.75 15.17
N LEU A 200 0.95 -19.48 14.20
CA LEU A 200 -0.26 -18.69 14.38
C LEU A 200 -1.52 -19.56 14.50
N ARG A 201 -1.37 -20.89 14.42
CA ARG A 201 -2.49 -21.82 14.63
C ARG A 201 -3.17 -21.57 15.98
N GLY A 202 -4.50 -21.43 15.94
CA GLY A 202 -5.32 -21.15 17.12
C GLY A 202 -5.23 -19.72 17.64
N VAL A 203 -4.57 -18.80 16.94
CA VAL A 203 -4.70 -17.36 17.21
C VAL A 203 -6.09 -16.92 16.73
N VAL A 204 -6.92 -16.49 17.68
CA VAL A 204 -8.27 -15.98 17.41
C VAL A 204 -8.29 -14.51 17.79
N PRO A 205 -8.54 -13.58 16.84
CA PRO A 205 -8.62 -12.16 17.16
C PRO A 205 -9.66 -11.87 18.24
N ARG A 206 -9.28 -11.13 19.27
CA ARG A 206 -10.22 -10.69 20.32
C ARG A 206 -11.33 -9.81 19.76
N THR A 207 -12.50 -9.82 20.40
CA THR A 207 -13.70 -9.09 19.96
C THR A 207 -13.45 -7.60 19.72
N GLU A 208 -12.62 -6.95 20.53
CA GLU A 208 -12.26 -5.53 20.37
C GLU A 208 -11.60 -5.22 19.02
N LEU A 209 -10.89 -6.19 18.44
CA LEU A 209 -10.29 -6.06 17.10
C LEU A 209 -11.31 -6.26 15.98
N LEU A 210 -12.38 -7.01 16.24
CA LEU A 210 -13.43 -7.31 15.28
C LEU A 210 -14.48 -6.19 15.21
N THR A 211 -14.89 -5.66 16.36
CA THR A 211 -16.03 -4.72 16.45
C THR A 211 -15.62 -3.30 16.89
N GLY A 212 -14.42 -3.13 17.44
CA GLY A 212 -13.96 -1.85 18.00
C GLY A 212 -13.24 -0.93 17.00
N GLN A 213 -13.30 -1.24 15.70
CA GLN A 213 -12.51 -0.58 14.67
C GLN A 213 -13.37 0.18 13.67
N ASN A 214 -12.85 1.28 13.12
CA ASN A 214 -13.52 2.07 12.08
C ASN A 214 -13.14 1.55 10.68
N PHE A 215 -13.46 0.29 10.42
CA PHE A 215 -13.23 -0.31 9.10
C PHE A 215 -14.17 0.28 8.04
N ARG A 216 -13.65 0.42 6.81
CA ARG A 216 -14.35 1.01 5.67
C ARG A 216 -15.24 -0.02 4.95
N ALA A 217 -14.88 -1.28 5.07
CA ALA A 217 -15.59 -2.43 4.52
C ALA A 217 -15.81 -3.46 5.64
N PRO A 218 -16.88 -4.26 5.57
CA PRO A 218 -17.06 -5.39 6.48
C PRO A 218 -15.82 -6.27 6.54
N ILE A 219 -15.54 -6.82 7.72
CA ILE A 219 -14.62 -7.96 7.82
C ILE A 219 -15.40 -9.11 7.18
N GLU A 220 -14.93 -9.61 6.05
CA GLU A 220 -15.52 -10.81 5.45
C GLU A 220 -15.48 -11.91 6.52
N GLU A 221 -16.65 -12.32 7.00
CA GLU A 221 -16.75 -13.39 8.01
C GLU A 221 -16.05 -14.61 7.44
N ALA A 222 -15.10 -15.16 8.21
CA ALA A 222 -14.27 -16.29 7.84
C ALA A 222 -15.09 -17.57 7.63
N GLN A 223 -15.86 -17.66 6.55
CA GLN A 223 -16.26 -18.91 5.93
C GLN A 223 -15.09 -19.38 5.07
N HIS A 224 -14.20 -20.15 5.70
CA HIS A 224 -13.06 -20.78 5.05
C HIS A 224 -13.51 -21.65 3.86
N GLY A 225 -12.82 -21.53 2.71
CA GLY A 225 -12.50 -22.74 1.94
C GLY A 225 -12.84 -22.84 0.45
N THR A 226 -12.96 -21.77 -0.35
CA THR A 226 -13.21 -21.98 -1.81
C THR A 226 -12.45 -21.14 -2.83
N TYR A 227 -11.65 -20.16 -2.44
CA TYR A 227 -10.97 -19.27 -3.40
C TYR A 227 -9.48 -19.59 -3.43
N LEU A 228 -9.14 -20.72 -4.06
CA LEU A 228 -7.85 -21.05 -4.71
C LEU A 228 -7.73 -22.54 -5.12
N SER A 229 -8.83 -23.32 -5.11
CA SER A 229 -8.90 -24.60 -5.84
C SER A 229 -9.69 -24.42 -7.15
N GLY A 230 -9.19 -23.56 -8.02
CA GLY A 230 -9.69 -23.41 -9.39
C GLY A 230 -9.08 -24.47 -10.31
N ALA A 231 -9.21 -25.74 -9.96
CA ALA A 231 -8.92 -26.81 -10.90
C ALA A 231 -10.01 -26.83 -11.98
N TYR A 232 -9.61 -26.53 -13.21
CA TYR A 232 -10.35 -26.67 -14.45
C TYR A 232 -11.21 -27.94 -14.46
N MET A 233 -12.53 -27.78 -14.46
CA MET A 233 -13.46 -28.78 -14.97
C MET A 233 -14.16 -28.17 -16.19
N PRO A 234 -13.92 -28.67 -17.41
CA PRO A 234 -14.61 -28.15 -18.58
C PRO A 234 -16.06 -28.63 -18.59
N ASN A 235 -16.93 -27.72 -19.05
CA ASN A 235 -18.34 -27.95 -19.37
C ASN A 235 -18.59 -29.32 -20.02
N MET A 236 -19.48 -30.10 -19.40
CA MET A 236 -20.32 -31.05 -20.13
C MET A 236 -21.77 -30.65 -19.90
N ASP A 237 -22.27 -29.88 -20.87
CA ASP A 237 -23.68 -29.76 -21.21
C ASP A 237 -24.26 -31.16 -21.41
N HIS A 238 -25.46 -31.47 -20.88
CA HIS A 238 -26.44 -32.39 -21.45
C HIS A 238 -27.75 -32.35 -20.63
N GLN A 239 -28.76 -31.74 -21.26
CA GLN A 239 -30.20 -32.00 -21.20
C GLN A 239 -30.64 -33.24 -20.41
N TYR A 240 -31.58 -33.08 -19.46
CA TYR A 240 -32.83 -33.84 -19.37
C TYR A 240 -33.86 -33.09 -18.49
N ALA A 241 -35.10 -33.07 -18.97
CA ALA A 241 -36.25 -32.34 -18.42
C ALA A 241 -36.96 -33.12 -17.27
N PRO A 242 -37.96 -32.51 -16.58
CA PRO A 242 -38.39 -32.90 -15.23
C PRO A 242 -39.58 -33.88 -15.21
N ILE A 243 -39.74 -34.62 -14.10
CA ILE A 243 -40.96 -35.36 -13.76
C ILE A 243 -41.53 -34.80 -12.45
N GLY A 244 -42.84 -34.54 -12.44
CA GLY A 244 -43.54 -33.84 -11.36
C GLY A 244 -44.44 -34.69 -10.46
N PHE A 245 -44.88 -34.01 -9.38
CA PHE A 245 -46.13 -34.13 -8.58
C PHE A 245 -46.29 -35.29 -7.57
N PRO A 246 -47.17 -35.18 -6.52
CA PRO A 246 -47.53 -34.01 -5.66
C PRO A 246 -47.91 -34.32 -4.16
N THR A 247 -48.23 -33.25 -3.39
CA THR A 247 -49.11 -33.13 -2.17
C THR A 247 -48.63 -33.75 -0.83
N HIS A 248 -48.96 -33.35 0.42
CA HIS A 248 -49.97 -32.52 1.13
C HIS A 248 -49.37 -32.32 2.58
N THR A 249 -49.48 -31.24 3.39
CA THR A 249 -50.62 -30.84 4.27
C THR A 249 -50.29 -29.61 5.16
N GLN A 250 -51.21 -28.63 5.16
CA GLN A 250 -51.83 -27.87 6.28
C GLN A 250 -51.02 -27.05 7.33
N GLN A 251 -51.33 -25.75 7.33
CA GLN A 251 -51.30 -24.80 8.46
C GLN A 251 -52.56 -24.96 9.36
N PRO A 252 -52.58 -24.27 10.51
CA PRO A 252 -53.76 -23.48 10.87
C PRO A 252 -53.47 -21.99 11.09
N ALA A 253 -54.46 -21.20 10.70
CA ALA A 253 -54.52 -19.75 10.80
C ALA A 253 -55.05 -19.28 12.17
N LEU A 254 -54.66 -18.06 12.58
CA LEU A 254 -55.43 -17.24 13.52
C LEU A 254 -55.62 -15.84 12.94
N GLN A 255 -56.87 -15.39 12.98
CA GLN A 255 -57.43 -14.17 12.41
C GLN A 255 -57.27 -12.95 13.33
N GLN A 256 -57.35 -11.80 12.67
CA GLN A 256 -57.19 -10.41 13.15
C GLN A 256 -58.39 -9.92 13.98
N GLN A 257 -58.21 -8.82 14.74
CA GLN A 257 -59.04 -7.60 14.59
C GLN A 257 -58.40 -6.35 15.24
N PRO A 258 -58.76 -5.12 14.79
CA PRO A 258 -58.12 -3.86 15.16
C PRO A 258 -58.96 -3.03 16.18
N GLN A 259 -58.32 -2.16 16.97
CA GLN A 259 -59.03 -1.12 17.74
C GLN A 259 -58.28 0.22 17.76
N GLN A 260 -59.08 1.28 17.61
CA GLN A 260 -58.71 2.70 17.53
C GLN A 260 -58.55 3.35 18.92
N GLN A 261 -57.87 4.51 18.92
CA GLN A 261 -57.59 5.42 20.05
C GLN A 261 -58.85 6.09 20.65
N PRO A 262 -58.72 6.75 21.83
CA PRO A 262 -58.58 8.22 21.85
C PRO A 262 -57.63 8.81 22.93
N GLN A 263 -57.28 10.10 22.75
CA GLN A 263 -56.38 10.94 23.57
C GLN A 263 -56.88 11.27 25.00
N PRO A 264 -56.07 11.94 25.86
CA PRO A 264 -56.16 13.41 25.95
C PRO A 264 -54.86 14.21 26.26
N GLN A 265 -54.82 15.42 25.69
CA GLN A 265 -54.53 16.75 26.28
C GLN A 265 -53.13 17.20 26.81
N HIS A 266 -52.70 18.31 26.20
CA HIS A 266 -52.06 19.54 26.72
C HIS A 266 -50.60 19.60 27.23
N GLN A 267 -49.84 20.40 26.47
CA GLN A 267 -48.64 21.23 26.68
C GLN A 267 -48.53 21.98 28.03
N PRO A 268 -47.33 22.45 28.47
CA PRO A 268 -46.54 23.46 27.75
C PRO A 268 -45.02 23.24 27.60
N GLN A 269 -44.52 23.98 26.61
CA GLN A 269 -43.16 24.05 26.10
C GLN A 269 -42.18 24.67 27.12
N LEU A 270 -40.97 24.11 27.20
CA LEU A 270 -39.77 24.89 27.47
C LEU A 270 -38.83 24.75 26.27
N GLN A 271 -38.71 25.87 25.58
CA GLN A 271 -37.87 26.09 24.41
C GLN A 271 -36.42 26.34 24.90
N TYR A 272 -35.52 25.39 24.65
CA TYR A 272 -34.08 25.64 24.68
C TYR A 272 -33.46 25.08 23.40
N GLN A 273 -33.27 25.97 22.42
CA GLN A 273 -32.31 25.78 21.34
C GLN A 273 -30.93 26.20 21.84
N PRO A 274 -29.89 25.38 21.69
CA PRO A 274 -28.54 25.88 21.56
C PRO A 274 -28.21 26.04 20.06
N GLN A 275 -28.00 27.28 19.63
CA GLN A 275 -27.28 27.57 18.38
C GLN A 275 -25.83 27.09 18.50
N PRO A 276 -25.25 26.41 17.50
CA PRO A 276 -23.80 26.35 17.39
C PRO A 276 -23.28 27.68 16.83
N GLN A 277 -22.79 28.55 17.71
CA GLN A 277 -21.95 29.68 17.31
C GLN A 277 -20.65 29.13 16.71
N GLN A 278 -20.49 29.36 15.40
CA GLN A 278 -19.22 29.21 14.72
C GLN A 278 -18.25 30.28 15.23
N HIS A 279 -17.34 29.89 16.12
CA HIS A 279 -16.13 30.65 16.39
C HIS A 279 -14.97 30.02 15.62
N GLN A 280 -14.63 30.65 14.49
CA GLN A 280 -13.33 30.50 13.87
C GLN A 280 -12.29 31.26 14.70
N PRO A 281 -11.18 30.66 15.11
CA PRO A 281 -9.97 31.43 15.36
C PRO A 281 -9.28 31.68 14.01
N GLN A 282 -9.38 32.92 13.51
CA GLN A 282 -8.47 33.44 12.49
C GLN A 282 -7.07 33.52 13.09
N LEU A 283 -6.21 32.54 12.80
CA LEU A 283 -4.76 32.72 12.92
C LEU A 283 -4.28 33.44 11.66
N GLN A 284 -4.21 34.77 11.76
CA GLN A 284 -3.55 35.63 10.80
C GLN A 284 -2.03 35.46 10.95
N TYR A 285 -1.44 34.53 10.21
CA TYR A 285 0.01 34.50 10.03
C TYR A 285 0.43 35.63 9.06
N GLN A 286 0.91 36.73 9.61
CA GLN A 286 1.78 37.66 8.89
C GLN A 286 3.21 37.07 8.89
N PRO A 287 3.93 37.05 7.76
CA PRO A 287 5.36 36.83 7.78
C PRO A 287 6.05 38.14 8.21
N GLN A 288 6.49 38.22 9.46
CA GLN A 288 7.48 39.23 9.85
C GLN A 288 8.84 38.83 9.25
N GLN A 289 9.31 39.64 8.30
CA GLN A 289 10.71 39.64 7.87
C GLN A 289 11.59 40.04 9.06
N GLN A 290 12.22 39.06 9.72
CA GLN A 290 13.34 39.35 10.60
C GLN A 290 14.56 39.74 9.76
N HIS A 291 14.97 40.98 9.98
CA HIS A 291 16.16 41.58 9.42
C HIS A 291 17.40 40.85 9.92
N GLN A 292 18.33 40.60 9.00
CA GLN A 292 19.71 40.27 9.32
C GLN A 292 20.38 41.44 10.04
N PRO A 293 21.11 41.23 11.13
CA PRO A 293 22.25 42.07 11.46
C PRO A 293 23.49 41.49 10.78
N GLN A 294 24.09 42.30 9.91
CA GLN A 294 25.49 42.17 9.53
C GLN A 294 26.36 42.18 10.79
N GLN A 295 27.19 41.16 10.95
CA GLN A 295 28.45 41.26 11.68
C GLN A 295 29.51 40.52 10.85
N GLN A 296 30.40 41.32 10.27
CA GLN A 296 31.69 40.90 9.76
C GLN A 296 32.42 40.13 10.87
N TYR A 297 33.02 38.98 10.58
CA TYR A 297 34.37 38.61 11.03
C TYR A 297 34.81 37.35 10.28
N ARG A 298 35.90 37.50 9.53
CA ARG A 298 36.58 36.47 8.74
C ARG A 298 37.78 35.99 9.57
N PRO A 299 37.94 34.68 9.83
CA PRO A 299 39.24 34.14 10.23
C PRO A 299 40.02 33.67 9.00
N GLN A 300 41.27 34.13 8.87
CA GLN A 300 42.28 33.59 7.95
C GLN A 300 42.81 32.24 8.47
N PRO A 301 43.24 31.33 7.58
CA PRO A 301 43.94 30.11 7.98
C PRO A 301 45.41 30.42 8.33
N GLN A 302 45.82 30.12 9.57
CA GLN A 302 47.21 30.14 10.00
C GLN A 302 47.89 28.79 9.73
N HIS A 303 48.97 28.86 8.95
CA HIS A 303 50.23 28.13 9.03
C HIS A 303 50.23 26.62 9.34
N GLN A 304 50.56 25.85 8.29
CA GLN A 304 51.24 24.55 8.39
C GLN A 304 52.74 24.76 8.69
N PRO A 305 53.34 23.98 9.61
CA PRO A 305 54.79 23.78 9.65
C PRO A 305 55.18 22.62 8.73
N GLN A 306 56.12 22.90 7.81
CA GLN A 306 56.85 21.90 7.03
C GLN A 306 57.70 21.03 7.96
N LEU A 307 57.53 19.70 7.90
CA LEU A 307 58.52 18.75 8.39
C LEU A 307 59.29 18.20 7.19
N GLN A 308 60.55 18.59 7.16
CA GLN A 308 61.60 18.19 6.23
C GLN A 308 62.02 16.75 6.55
N TYR A 309 61.71 15.79 5.66
CA TYR A 309 62.28 14.45 5.71
C TYR A 309 63.15 14.23 4.47
N GLN A 310 64.46 14.14 4.70
CA GLN A 310 65.44 13.62 3.76
C GLN A 310 65.32 12.09 3.68
N PRO A 311 65.36 11.48 2.48
CA PRO A 311 65.77 10.10 2.34
C PRO A 311 67.24 10.02 1.93
N GLN A 312 68.03 9.27 2.71
CA GLN A 312 69.39 8.86 2.37
C GLN A 312 69.36 7.92 1.14
N ALA A 313 70.19 8.22 0.15
CA ALA A 313 70.44 7.38 -1.02
C ALA A 313 71.42 6.26 -0.66
N LEU A 314 71.03 5.02 -0.97
CA LEU A 314 71.91 3.85 -1.06
C LEU A 314 72.20 3.59 -2.54
N HIS A 315 73.50 3.48 -2.85
CA HIS A 315 74.05 3.10 -4.15
C HIS A 315 73.58 1.69 -4.56
N PRO A 316 73.54 1.40 -5.88
CA PRO A 316 74.53 0.46 -6.38
C PRO A 316 75.22 0.89 -7.67
N THR A 317 76.50 0.56 -7.73
CA THR A 317 77.41 0.59 -8.89
C THR A 317 76.97 -0.40 -9.97
N ALA A 318 76.86 0.08 -11.22
CA ALA A 318 76.87 -0.77 -12.40
C ALA A 318 77.69 -0.12 -13.52
N HIS A 319 78.58 -0.91 -14.08
CA HIS A 319 79.59 -0.61 -15.09
C HIS A 319 79.00 -0.38 -16.50
N GLY A 320 79.72 0.41 -17.31
CA GLY A 320 79.93 0.08 -18.74
C GLY A 320 79.23 0.97 -19.78
N TYR A 321 79.98 1.91 -20.35
CA TYR A 321 79.82 2.45 -21.72
C TYR A 321 80.00 1.32 -22.79
N PRO A 322 79.64 1.48 -24.09
CA PRO A 322 79.59 2.74 -24.86
C PRO A 322 78.43 2.92 -25.90
N GLN A 323 78.34 4.16 -26.40
CA GLN A 323 77.71 4.65 -27.66
C GLN A 323 78.36 4.02 -28.93
N PRO A 324 78.00 4.30 -30.22
CA PRO A 324 77.13 5.36 -30.80
C PRO A 324 76.26 4.93 -32.03
N TYR A 325 75.80 5.94 -32.81
CA TYR A 325 75.17 5.97 -34.15
C TYR A 325 73.63 6.08 -34.13
N GLY A 326 72.95 7.02 -34.82
CA GLY A 326 73.36 8.02 -35.80
C GLY A 326 72.13 8.87 -36.19
N GLN A 327 72.41 10.06 -36.75
CA GLN A 327 71.44 11.05 -37.22
C GLN A 327 70.71 10.64 -38.52
N THR A 328 69.51 11.20 -38.72
CA THR A 328 68.84 11.74 -39.95
C THR A 328 69.03 11.01 -41.30
N TRP A 329 68.04 10.82 -42.16
CA TRP A 329 67.13 11.74 -42.89
C TRP A 329 65.97 10.87 -43.47
N TRP A 330 64.77 11.29 -43.87
CA TRP A 330 64.24 12.46 -44.58
C TRP A 330 62.76 12.63 -44.27
#